data_AF-A0AAJ2EFH1-F1
#
_entry.id   AF-A0AAJ2EFH1-F1
#
_cell.length_a   1.000
_cell.length_b   1.000
_cell.length_c   1.000
_cell.angle_alpha   90.00
_cell.angle_beta   90.00
_cell.angle_gamma   90.00
#
_symmetry.space_group_name_H-M   'P 1'
#
loop_
_entity.id
_entity.type
_entity.pdbx_description
1 polymer ?
#
loop_
_entity_poly.entity_id
_entity_poly.type
_entity_poly.pdbx_seq_one_letter_code
_entity_poly.pdbx_strand_id
1 'polypeptide(L)' 'MLPDSNDALDAYADAALALHFPALSGEAALRVKAQFMRIAQLAAPVLAYPLEAGDEAAPVYRP' A
#
# COMPACT_ATOMS: atom_id res chain seq x y z
N MET A 1 -9.00 15.31 -16.06
CA MET A 1 -8.93 13.84 -16.21
C MET A 1 -8.33 13.33 -14.90
N LEU A 2 -9.08 12.56 -14.12
CA LEU A 2 -8.54 11.95 -12.90
C LEU A 2 -7.49 10.91 -13.33
N PRO A 3 -6.36 10.79 -12.62
CA PRO A 3 -5.36 9.77 -12.93
C PRO A 3 -5.99 8.38 -12.88
N ASP A 4 -5.56 7.48 -13.76
CA ASP A 4 -5.90 6.06 -13.61
C ASP A 4 -5.40 5.58 -12.24
N SER A 5 -6.09 4.63 -11.62
CA SER A 5 -5.75 4.18 -10.25
C SER A 5 -4.30 3.72 -10.12
N ASN A 6 -3.69 3.23 -11.20
CA ASN A 6 -2.28 2.86 -11.24
C ASN A 6 -1.36 4.08 -11.16
N ASP A 7 -1.68 5.18 -11.83
CA ASP A 7 -0.88 6.42 -11.79
C ASP A 7 -0.93 7.06 -10.40
N ALA A 8 -2.09 7.00 -9.74
CA ALA A 8 -2.25 7.48 -8.37
C ALA A 8 -1.45 6.65 -7.36
N LEU A 9 -1.44 5.31 -7.53
CA LEU A 9 -0.67 4.41 -6.68
C LEU A 9 0.84 4.55 -6.91
N ASP A 10 1.26 4.81 -8.14
CA ASP A 10 2.66 5.05 -8.49
C ASP A 10 3.19 6.33 -7.83
N ALA A 11 2.44 7.44 -7.95
CA ALA A 11 2.77 8.71 -7.33
C ALA A 11 2.80 8.64 -5.79
N TYR A 12 1.86 7.89 -5.20
CA TYR A 12 1.85 7.63 -3.76
C TYR A 12 3.12 6.88 -3.33
N ALA A 13 3.49 5.82 -4.05
CA ALA A 13 4.67 5.04 -3.73
C ALA A 13 5.95 5.88 -3.83
N ASP A 14 6.07 6.75 -4.84
CA ASP A 14 7.20 7.68 -4.97
C ASP A 14 7.27 8.66 -3.78
N ALA A 15 6.15 9.27 -3.40
CA ALA A 15 6.11 10.19 -2.27
C ALA A 15 6.47 9.49 -0.94
N ALA A 16 5.95 8.29 -0.71
CA ALA A 16 6.22 7.51 0.49
C ALA A 16 7.70 7.08 0.57
N LEU A 17 8.28 6.67 -0.57
CA LEU A 17 9.70 6.33 -0.65
C LEU A 17 10.60 7.54 -0.41
N ALA A 18 10.27 8.70 -0.98
CA ALA A 18 11.02 9.93 -0.75
C ALA A 18 10.97 10.38 0.73
N LEU A 19 9.82 10.21 1.39
CA LEU A 19 9.63 10.61 2.79
C LEU A 19 10.34 9.68 3.77
N HIS A 20 10.20 8.35 3.59
CA HIS A 20 10.64 7.38 4.59
C HIS A 20 12.00 6.74 4.25
N PHE A 21 12.39 6.72 2.98
CA PHE A 21 13.59 6.04 2.50
C PHE A 21 14.42 6.93 1.54
N PRO A 22 14.82 8.15 1.96
CA PRO A 22 15.47 9.12 1.08
C PRO A 22 16.83 8.67 0.51
N ALA A 23 17.48 7.69 1.15
CA ALA A 23 18.75 7.12 0.70
C ALA A 23 18.60 5.84 -0.16
N LEU A 24 17.36 5.44 -0.48
CA LEU A 24 17.11 4.24 -1.27
C LEU A 24 17.57 4.45 -2.72
N SER A 25 18.29 3.49 -3.28
CA SER A 25 18.70 3.56 -4.68
C SER A 25 17.49 3.46 -5.61
N GLY A 26 17.57 4.10 -6.78
CA GLY A 26 16.48 4.08 -7.76
C GLY A 26 16.10 2.67 -8.21
N GLU A 27 17.07 1.76 -8.36
CA GLU A 27 16.80 0.36 -8.71
C GLU A 27 16.04 -0.39 -7.61
N ALA A 28 16.37 -0.12 -6.33
CA ALA A 28 15.64 -0.69 -5.21
C ALA A 28 14.23 -0.09 -5.09
N ALA A 29 14.09 1.22 -5.33
CA ALA A 29 12.79 1.91 -5.38
C ALA A 29 11.87 1.27 -6.44
N LEU A 30 12.38 1.01 -7.65
CA LEU A 30 11.62 0.34 -8.71
C LEU A 30 11.12 -1.05 -8.29
N ARG A 31 11.95 -1.85 -7.63
CA ARG A 31 11.52 -3.15 -7.09
C ARG A 31 10.44 -3.02 -6.03
N VAL A 32 10.57 -2.04 -5.13
CA VAL A 32 9.57 -1.78 -4.09
C VAL A 32 8.24 -1.36 -4.72
N LYS A 33 8.25 -0.45 -5.70
CA LYS A 33 7.05 -0.02 -6.42
C LYS A 33 6.34 -1.19 -7.10
N ALA A 34 7.09 -2.07 -7.78
CA ALA A 34 6.53 -3.25 -8.41
C ALA A 34 5.85 -4.20 -7.40
N GLN A 35 6.46 -4.40 -6.23
CA GLN A 35 5.85 -5.23 -5.16
C GLN A 35 4.65 -4.53 -4.52
N PHE A 36 4.74 -3.23 -4.28
CA PHE A 36 3.63 -2.43 -3.76
C PHE A 36 2.40 -2.55 -4.65
N MET A 37 2.59 -2.51 -5.98
CA MET A 37 1.49 -2.63 -6.92
C MET A 37 0.81 -4.00 -6.88
N ARG A 38 1.60 -5.06 -6.72
CA ARG A 38 1.07 -6.41 -6.51
C ARG A 38 0.28 -6.51 -5.21
N ILE A 39 0.77 -5.89 -4.13
CA ILE A 39 0.07 -5.87 -2.83
C ILE A 39 -1.23 -5.08 -2.92
N ALA A 40 -1.24 -3.94 -3.62
CA ALA A 40 -2.45 -3.14 -3.80
C ALA A 40 -3.57 -3.93 -4.48
N GLN A 41 -3.24 -4.77 -5.47
CA GLN A 41 -4.20 -5.68 -6.12
C GLN A 41 -4.77 -6.73 -5.17
N LEU A 42 -3.96 -7.25 -4.25
CA LEU A 42 -4.39 -8.22 -3.23
C LEU A 42 -5.20 -7.57 -2.10
N ALA A 43 -4.88 -6.34 -1.74
CA ALA A 43 -5.54 -5.59 -0.67
C ALA A 43 -6.89 -5.02 -1.10
N ALA A 44 -7.06 -4.67 -2.37
CA ALA A 44 -8.31 -4.10 -2.90
C ALA A 44 -9.59 -4.87 -2.49
N PRO A 45 -9.69 -6.21 -2.63
CA PRO A 45 -10.88 -6.93 -2.18
C PRO A 45 -11.06 -6.94 -0.66
N VAL A 46 -9.97 -6.89 0.12
CA VAL A 46 -10.02 -6.82 1.59
C VAL A 46 -10.56 -5.46 2.03
N LEU A 47 -10.11 -4.37 1.39
CA LEU A 47 -10.58 -3.01 1.68
C LEU A 47 -12.01 -2.75 1.20
N ALA A 48 -12.53 -3.56 0.28
CA ALA A 48 -13.93 -3.51 -0.15
C ALA A 48 -14.88 -4.20 0.84
N TYR A 49 -14.37 -4.94 1.82
CA TYR A 49 -15.19 -5.53 2.86
C TYR A 49 -15.73 -4.44 3.79
N PRO A 50 -17.04 -4.37 4.05
CA PRO A 50 -17.61 -3.37 4.94
C PRO A 50 -17.11 -3.60 6.35
N LEU A 51 -16.57 -2.55 6.97
CA LEU A 51 -16.18 -2.54 8.37
C LEU A 51 -17.17 -1.70 9.17
N GLU A 52 -17.69 -2.28 10.24
CA GLU A 52 -18.53 -1.60 11.20
C GLU A 52 -17.66 -0.96 12.29
N ALA A 53 -18.13 0.14 12.88
CA ALA A 53 -17.38 0.84 13.94
C ALA A 53 -17.11 -0.04 15.19
N GLY A 54 -17.86 -1.13 15.36
CA GLY A 54 -17.69 -2.12 16.42
C GLY A 54 -16.82 -3.33 16.05
N ASP A 55 -16.29 -3.40 14.82
CA ASP A 55 -15.43 -4.50 14.41
C ASP A 55 -14.10 -4.44 15.18
N GLU A 56 -13.79 -5.51 15.90
CA GLU A 56 -12.56 -5.64 16.66
C GLU A 56 -11.46 -6.30 15.83
N ALA A 57 -10.21 -5.98 16.16
CA ALA A 57 -9.06 -6.67 15.59
C ALA A 57 -9.11 -8.17 15.92
N ALA A 58 -8.60 -9.00 15.00
CA ALA A 58 -8.49 -10.44 15.23
C ALA A 58 -7.77 -10.73 16.57
N PRO A 59 -8.29 -11.64 17.40
CA PRO A 59 -7.73 -11.90 18.72
C PRO A 59 -6.30 -12.45 18.59
N VAL A 60 -5.37 -11.83 19.30
CA VAL A 60 -4.00 -12.33 19.46
C VAL A 60 -3.95 -13.07 20.80
N TYR A 61 -3.63 -14.37 20.77
CA TYR A 61 -3.43 -15.15 22.00
C TYR A 61 -2.37 -14.50 22.88
N ARG A 62 -2.69 -14.26 24.15
CA ARG A 62 -1.74 -13.81 25.17
C ARG A 62 -1.69 -14.87 26.28
N PRO A 63 -0.54 -15.53 26.49
CA PRO A 63 -0.36 -16.55 27.51
C PRO A 63 -0.40 -15.99 28.95
#